data_AF-A0AAU9JF22-F1
#
_entry.id   AF-A0AAU9JF22-F1
#
_cell.length_a   1.000
_cell.length_b   1.000
_cell.length_c   1.000
_cell.angle_alpha   90.00
_cell.angle_beta   90.00
_cell.angle_gamma   90.00
#
_symmetry.space_group_name_H-M   'P 1'
#
loop_
_entity.id
_entity.type
_entity.pdbx_description
1 polymer ?
#
loop_
_entity_poly.entity_id
_entity_poly.type
_entity_poly.pdbx_seq_one_letter_code
_entity_poly.pdbx_strand_id
1 'polypeptide(L)'
;MEGNDKEFRQSFSLPVFIYRQKEGRSIYSMNIPKIMFWFSGLMTILVYANLLLACLTNFSCSTFLPTLTYIGCFRGHDRIFIVSCTFFALVLVLMYTGAYYHFGSSLPDWKRLALLYLGVISCITLPFISLTDEVNSVHIIPFEPVYSFLSVCFVLVNLAWGSLVYSLILKSRSTFNVQERRWFFILTLFLGLFAFLSLITLIEWNWAYSTSSNAFINENAEAICEWILVTISIFLPPIFCQFFRGFMLSFAVSSGRSRSEEKEAKDVELATLNP
;
A
#
# COMPACT_ATOMS: atom_id res chain seq x y z
N MET A 1 24.89 -11.59 -25.23
CA MET A 1 23.84 -10.84 -24.51
C MET A 1 23.25 -11.68 -23.35
N GLU A 2 24.07 -12.41 -22.57
CA GLU A 2 23.60 -13.31 -21.49
C GLU A 2 23.98 -12.83 -20.06
N GLY A 3 24.57 -11.64 -19.94
CA GLY A 3 25.07 -11.13 -18.66
C GLY A 3 24.04 -10.40 -17.78
N ASN A 4 22.98 -9.84 -18.38
CA ASN A 4 22.03 -8.97 -17.65
C ASN A 4 20.95 -9.74 -16.87
N ASP A 5 20.64 -10.98 -17.26
CA ASP A 5 19.53 -11.74 -16.65
C ASP A 5 19.90 -12.36 -15.30
N LYS A 6 21.20 -12.46 -14.97
CA LYS A 6 21.66 -12.98 -13.68
C LYS A 6 21.65 -11.93 -12.56
N GLU A 7 21.87 -10.65 -12.87
CA GLU A 7 21.77 -9.57 -11.87
C GLU A 7 20.33 -9.30 -11.42
N PHE A 8 19.35 -9.44 -12.32
CA PHE A 8 17.94 -9.24 -11.98
C PHE A 8 17.34 -10.34 -11.10
N ARG A 9 17.99 -11.51 -10.99
CA ARG A 9 17.50 -12.63 -10.17
C ARG A 9 17.67 -12.43 -8.67
N GLN A 10 18.37 -11.38 -8.22
CA GLN A 10 18.51 -11.05 -6.80
C GLN A 10 17.90 -9.68 -6.47
N SER A 11 16.60 -9.52 -6.70
CA SER A 11 15.82 -8.32 -6.33
C SER A 11 15.91 -7.95 -4.84
N PHE A 12 16.43 -8.84 -3.97
CA PHE A 12 16.48 -8.66 -2.53
C PHE A 12 17.86 -8.28 -1.95
N SER A 13 18.97 -8.54 -2.65
CA SER A 13 20.30 -8.10 -2.20
C SER A 13 20.56 -6.62 -2.51
N LEU A 14 19.76 -6.05 -3.41
CA LEU A 14 19.92 -4.66 -3.83
C LEU A 14 19.52 -3.68 -2.71
N PRO A 15 20.32 -2.65 -2.41
CA PRO A 15 19.96 -1.61 -1.45
C PRO A 15 18.67 -0.89 -1.86
N VAL A 16 18.02 -0.22 -0.91
CA VAL A 16 16.78 0.55 -1.15
C VAL A 16 16.99 1.58 -2.25
N PHE A 17 18.17 2.21 -2.25
CA PHE A 17 18.62 3.16 -3.26
C PHE A 17 19.87 2.64 -3.94
N ILE A 18 19.87 2.67 -5.27
CA ILE A 18 21.01 2.36 -6.11
C ILE A 18 21.37 3.62 -6.86
N TYR A 19 22.62 4.07 -6.73
CA TYR A 19 23.18 5.12 -7.55
C TYR A 19 24.07 4.50 -8.63
N ARG A 20 23.79 4.81 -9.90
CA ARG A 20 24.68 4.48 -11.02
C ARG A 20 24.94 5.73 -11.84
N GLN A 21 26.21 6.01 -12.11
CA GLN A 21 26.61 7.07 -13.03
C GLN A 21 27.01 6.44 -14.36
N LYS A 22 26.32 6.80 -15.44
CA LYS A 22 26.61 6.30 -16.80
C LYS A 22 26.57 7.45 -17.78
N GLU A 23 27.64 7.63 -18.55
CA GLU A 23 27.71 8.63 -19.66
C GLU A 23 27.26 10.04 -19.25
N GLY A 24 27.77 10.58 -18.13
CA GLY A 24 27.42 11.92 -17.64
C GLY A 24 26.01 12.06 -17.04
N ARG A 25 25.25 10.97 -16.94
CA ARG A 25 23.92 10.93 -16.29
C ARG A 25 24.00 10.23 -14.94
N SER A 26 23.41 10.85 -13.93
CA SER A 26 23.23 10.26 -12.60
C SER A 26 21.88 9.56 -12.56
N ILE A 27 21.88 8.23 -12.43
CA ILE A 27 20.68 7.40 -12.35
C ILE A 27 20.47 6.97 -10.89
N TYR A 28 19.36 7.38 -10.30
CA TYR A 28 18.90 6.95 -8.99
C TYR A 28 17.81 5.90 -9.18
N SER A 29 17.99 4.68 -8.70
CA SER A 29 16.99 3.61 -8.78
C SER A 29 16.53 3.20 -7.39
N MET A 30 15.22 3.08 -7.21
CA MET A 30 14.61 2.71 -5.94
C MET A 30 13.97 1.33 -6.01
N ASN A 31 14.29 0.47 -5.04
CA ASN A 31 13.71 -0.87 -4.92
C ASN A 31 12.32 -0.80 -4.27
N ILE A 32 11.28 -0.81 -5.08
CA ILE A 32 9.90 -0.62 -4.64
C ILE A 32 9.43 -1.67 -3.61
N PRO A 33 9.67 -2.99 -3.80
CA PRO A 33 9.34 -3.99 -2.79
C PRO A 33 9.91 -3.70 -1.39
N LYS A 34 11.11 -3.13 -1.30
CA LYS A 34 11.72 -2.75 -0.01
C LYS A 34 11.14 -1.46 0.56
N ILE A 35 10.93 -0.43 -0.27
CA ILE A 35 10.38 0.83 0.25
C ILE A 35 8.93 0.68 0.72
N MET A 36 8.17 -0.22 0.10
CA MET A 36 6.80 -0.52 0.52
C MET A 36 6.74 -1.07 1.96
N PHE A 37 7.73 -1.87 2.38
CA PHE A 37 7.83 -2.30 3.78
C PHE A 37 8.08 -1.12 4.72
N TRP A 38 8.94 -0.17 4.31
CA TRP A 38 9.21 1.03 5.11
C TRP A 38 7.96 1.91 5.24
N PHE A 39 7.25 2.16 4.14
CA PHE A 39 6.00 2.93 4.17
C PHE A 39 4.90 2.24 4.98
N SER A 40 4.78 0.90 4.89
CA SER A 40 3.81 0.15 5.69
C SER A 40 4.18 0.18 7.19
N GLY A 41 5.46 0.15 7.52
CA GLY A 41 5.95 0.38 8.88
C GLY A 41 5.60 1.78 9.39
N LEU A 42 5.77 2.82 8.57
CA LEU A 42 5.38 4.19 8.94
C LEU A 42 3.87 4.32 9.16
N MET A 43 3.04 3.71 8.30
CA MET A 43 1.59 3.65 8.48
C MET A 43 1.23 2.96 9.80
N THR A 44 1.87 1.83 10.10
CA THR A 44 1.68 1.10 11.36
C THR A 44 1.99 2.01 12.56
N ILE A 45 3.12 2.73 12.52
CA ILE A 45 3.50 3.67 13.58
C ILE A 45 2.43 4.76 13.76
N LEU A 46 1.92 5.37 12.68
CA LEU A 46 0.89 6.40 12.77
C LEU A 46 -0.41 5.88 13.40
N VAL A 47 -0.84 4.70 12.97
CA VAL A 47 -2.06 4.04 13.44
C VAL A 47 -1.96 3.66 14.92
N TYR A 48 -0.86 3.05 15.34
CA TYR A 48 -0.64 2.69 16.75
C TYR A 48 -0.29 3.89 17.64
N ALA A 49 0.30 4.96 17.10
CA ALA A 49 0.47 6.21 17.82
C ALA A 49 -0.90 6.84 18.15
N ASN A 50 -1.89 6.71 17.27
CA ASN A 50 -3.25 7.18 17.54
C ASN A 50 -3.90 6.38 18.69
N LEU A 51 -3.76 5.05 18.69
CA LEU A 51 -4.21 4.19 19.78
C LEU A 51 -3.50 4.55 21.10
N LEU A 52 -2.18 4.71 21.07
CA LEU A 52 -1.41 5.08 22.25
C LEU A 52 -1.86 6.44 22.80
N LEU A 53 -2.08 7.42 21.94
CA LEU A 53 -2.60 8.73 22.33
C LEU A 53 -3.98 8.59 22.98
N ALA A 54 -4.86 7.75 22.42
CA ALA A 54 -6.19 7.49 22.98
C ALA A 54 -6.10 6.86 24.38
N CYS A 55 -5.19 5.90 24.56
CA CYS A 55 -4.91 5.27 25.86
C CYS A 55 -4.28 6.22 26.89
N LEU A 56 -3.51 7.21 26.46
CA LEU A 56 -2.88 8.17 27.37
C LEU A 56 -3.82 9.29 27.80
N THR A 57 -4.83 9.60 26.99
CA THR A 57 -5.66 10.81 27.18
C THR A 57 -7.12 10.50 27.51
N ASN A 58 -7.70 9.44 26.94
CA ASN A 58 -9.15 9.19 26.99
C ASN A 58 -9.54 7.85 27.63
N PHE A 59 -8.73 6.81 27.52
CA PHE A 59 -9.11 5.44 27.92
C PHE A 59 -8.11 4.75 28.84
N SER A 60 -8.61 3.99 29.83
CA SER A 60 -7.77 3.08 30.61
C SER A 60 -7.59 1.76 29.87
N CYS A 61 -6.61 1.72 28.94
CA CYS A 61 -6.36 0.56 28.07
C CYS A 61 -5.88 -0.72 28.78
N SER A 62 -5.65 -0.69 30.10
CA SER A 62 -5.49 -1.91 30.91
C SER A 62 -6.82 -2.64 31.15
N THR A 63 -7.95 -1.95 31.00
CA THR A 63 -9.30 -2.49 31.26
C THR A 63 -10.15 -2.58 29.99
N PHE A 64 -10.00 -1.61 29.09
CA PHE A 64 -10.77 -1.50 27.86
C PHE A 64 -9.88 -1.05 26.71
N LEU A 65 -9.69 -1.92 25.71
CA LEU A 65 -8.99 -1.58 24.49
C LEU A 65 -10.00 -1.02 23.48
N PRO A 66 -9.94 0.26 23.10
CA PRO A 66 -10.90 0.82 22.16
C PRO A 66 -10.67 0.25 20.74
N THR A 67 -11.77 -0.06 20.05
CA THR A 67 -11.80 -0.34 18.61
C THR A 67 -11.37 0.90 17.83
N LEU A 68 -10.82 0.74 16.63
CA LEU A 68 -10.48 1.86 15.74
C LEU A 68 -11.74 2.69 15.45
N THR A 69 -12.85 2.01 15.19
CA THR A 69 -14.17 2.62 14.97
C THR A 69 -14.62 3.44 16.19
N TYR A 70 -14.40 2.95 17.41
CA TYR A 70 -14.75 3.68 18.63
C TYR A 70 -13.84 4.89 18.88
N ILE A 71 -12.55 4.81 18.56
CA ILE A 71 -11.62 5.95 18.65
C ILE A 71 -12.09 7.10 17.73
N GLY A 72 -12.62 6.80 16.54
CA GLY A 72 -13.14 7.80 15.60
C GLY A 72 -14.36 8.59 16.11
N CYS A 73 -14.96 8.18 17.24
CA CYS A 73 -16.01 8.96 17.89
C CYS A 73 -15.47 10.13 18.73
N PHE A 74 -14.14 10.20 18.97
CA PHE A 74 -13.51 11.18 19.86
C PHE A 74 -12.76 12.25 19.08
N ARG A 75 -13.22 13.50 19.24
CA ARG A 75 -12.63 14.68 18.58
C ARG A 75 -11.11 14.75 18.80
N GLY A 76 -10.40 14.87 17.68
CA GLY A 76 -8.93 15.01 17.66
C GLY A 76 -8.19 13.77 17.17
N HIS A 77 -8.80 12.58 17.29
CA HIS A 77 -8.25 11.34 16.73
C HIS A 77 -8.49 11.22 15.22
N ASP A 78 -9.57 11.83 14.72
CA ASP A 78 -9.96 11.89 13.31
C ASP A 78 -8.88 12.54 12.42
N ARG A 79 -8.15 13.53 12.94
CA ARG A 79 -7.08 14.22 12.19
C ARG A 79 -5.91 13.30 11.87
N ILE A 80 -5.48 12.51 12.85
CA ILE A 80 -4.40 11.53 12.65
C ILE A 80 -4.88 10.44 11.70
N PHE A 81 -6.15 10.04 11.80
CA PHE A 81 -6.78 9.10 10.88
C PHE A 81 -6.79 9.61 9.44
N ILE A 82 -7.20 10.86 9.19
CA ILE A 82 -7.17 11.48 7.86
C ILE A 82 -5.76 11.50 7.27
N VAL A 83 -4.76 11.93 8.06
CA VAL A 83 -3.35 11.95 7.62
C VAL A 83 -2.88 10.54 7.27
N SER A 84 -3.22 9.54 8.09
CA SER A 84 -2.86 8.14 7.88
C SER A 84 -3.49 7.57 6.61
N CYS A 85 -4.79 7.76 6.40
CA CYS A 85 -5.50 7.35 5.19
C CYS A 85 -4.96 8.02 3.93
N THR A 86 -4.65 9.31 4.00
CA THR A 86 -4.07 10.07 2.88
C THR A 86 -2.68 9.58 2.54
N PHE A 87 -1.83 9.36 3.55
CA PHE A 87 -0.51 8.77 3.37
C PHE A 87 -0.61 7.38 2.74
N PHE A 88 -1.49 6.52 3.26
CA PHE A 88 -1.64 5.16 2.78
C PHE A 88 -2.24 5.11 1.36
N ALA A 89 -3.09 6.06 0.98
CA ALA A 89 -3.55 6.19 -0.40
C ALA A 89 -2.39 6.41 -1.38
N LEU A 90 -1.37 7.20 -1.01
CA LEU A 90 -0.15 7.37 -1.82
C LEU A 90 0.67 6.08 -1.91
N VAL A 91 0.73 5.31 -0.82
CA VAL A 91 1.37 3.99 -0.79
C VAL A 91 0.65 3.03 -1.75
N LEU A 92 -0.68 3.05 -1.77
CA LEU A 92 -1.49 2.25 -2.69
C LEU A 92 -1.28 2.67 -4.15
N VAL A 93 -1.10 3.96 -4.44
CA VAL A 93 -0.76 4.42 -5.82
C VAL A 93 0.52 3.74 -6.30
N LEU A 94 1.57 3.69 -5.48
CA LEU A 94 2.82 3.00 -5.82
C LEU A 94 2.62 1.51 -6.08
N MET A 95 1.80 0.85 -5.27
CA MET A 95 1.47 -0.56 -5.47
C MET A 95 0.69 -0.79 -6.78
N TYR A 96 -0.39 -0.03 -7.01
CA TYR A 96 -1.25 -0.21 -8.17
C TYR A 96 -0.54 0.11 -9.48
N THR A 97 0.27 1.16 -9.50
CA THR A 97 1.11 1.48 -10.66
C THR A 97 2.14 0.39 -10.90
N GLY A 98 2.81 -0.11 -9.85
CA GLY A 98 3.73 -1.23 -9.95
C GLY A 98 3.08 -2.50 -10.53
N ALA A 99 1.89 -2.85 -10.04
CA ALA A 99 1.13 -3.98 -10.57
C ALA A 99 0.72 -3.77 -12.04
N TYR A 100 0.30 -2.56 -12.40
CA TYR A 100 -0.07 -2.21 -13.78
C TYR A 100 1.11 -2.35 -14.74
N TYR A 101 2.28 -1.82 -14.39
CA TYR A 101 3.46 -1.93 -15.23
C TYR A 101 3.97 -3.37 -15.32
N HIS A 102 3.90 -4.12 -14.23
CA HIS A 102 4.41 -5.50 -14.20
C HIS A 102 3.50 -6.48 -14.93
N PHE A 103 2.18 -6.46 -14.67
CA PHE A 103 1.24 -7.42 -15.24
C PHE A 103 0.50 -6.92 -16.49
N GLY A 104 0.42 -5.60 -16.70
CA GLY A 104 -0.44 -5.00 -17.72
C GLY A 104 -0.11 -5.41 -19.15
N SER A 105 1.16 -5.68 -19.46
CA SER A 105 1.60 -6.13 -20.80
C SER A 105 1.11 -7.54 -21.15
N SER A 106 0.83 -8.38 -20.15
CA SER A 106 0.43 -9.78 -20.32
C SER A 106 -1.09 -9.98 -20.23
N LEU A 107 -1.85 -8.90 -20.08
CA LEU A 107 -3.30 -8.91 -19.86
C LEU A 107 -4.06 -8.47 -21.12
N PRO A 108 -5.25 -9.05 -21.38
CA PRO A 108 -6.19 -8.47 -22.34
C PRO A 108 -6.64 -7.08 -21.89
N ASP A 109 -7.02 -6.23 -22.85
CA ASP A 109 -7.31 -4.80 -22.62
C ASP A 109 -8.30 -4.55 -21.48
N TRP A 110 -9.37 -5.32 -21.41
CA TRP A 110 -10.39 -5.15 -20.36
C TRP A 110 -9.86 -5.44 -18.95
N LYS A 111 -8.98 -6.43 -18.77
CA LYS A 111 -8.35 -6.72 -17.46
C LYS A 111 -7.35 -5.65 -17.09
N ARG A 112 -6.61 -5.14 -18.08
CA ARG A 112 -5.66 -4.04 -17.90
C ARG A 112 -6.38 -2.75 -17.48
N LEU A 113 -7.51 -2.42 -18.13
CA LEU A 113 -8.36 -1.29 -17.75
C LEU A 113 -8.97 -1.50 -16.36
N ALA A 114 -9.48 -2.69 -16.04
CA ALA A 114 -10.00 -3.00 -14.72
C ALA A 114 -8.92 -2.82 -13.62
N LEU A 115 -7.70 -3.31 -13.84
CA LEU A 115 -6.58 -3.16 -12.92
C LEU A 115 -6.25 -1.68 -12.63
N LEU A 116 -6.32 -0.83 -13.67
CA LEU A 116 -6.10 0.61 -13.55
C LEU A 116 -7.26 1.29 -12.80
N TYR A 117 -8.50 1.14 -13.26
CA TYR A 117 -9.65 1.84 -12.70
C TYR A 117 -9.96 1.43 -11.27
N LEU A 118 -9.86 0.13 -10.94
CA LEU A 118 -10.03 -0.33 -9.56
C LEU A 118 -8.96 0.29 -8.65
N GLY A 119 -7.71 0.38 -9.11
CA GLY A 119 -6.65 1.06 -8.36
C GLY A 119 -6.94 2.54 -8.14
N VAL A 120 -7.37 3.26 -9.19
CA VAL A 120 -7.73 4.69 -9.11
C VAL A 120 -8.89 4.92 -8.14
N ILE A 121 -9.95 4.13 -8.24
CA ILE A 121 -11.12 4.25 -7.36
C ILE A 121 -10.71 3.99 -5.91
N SER A 122 -9.89 2.98 -5.64
CA SER A 122 -9.38 2.69 -4.30
C SER A 122 -8.58 3.86 -3.70
N CYS A 123 -7.64 4.43 -4.49
CA CYS A 123 -6.84 5.57 -4.04
C CYS A 123 -7.66 6.84 -3.76
N ILE A 124 -8.74 7.05 -4.51
CA ILE A 124 -9.63 8.19 -4.30
C ILE A 124 -10.57 7.93 -3.11
N THR A 125 -11.14 6.73 -3.00
CA THR A 125 -12.15 6.45 -1.97
C THR A 125 -11.56 6.50 -0.55
N LEU A 126 -10.32 6.04 -0.34
CA LEU A 126 -9.72 5.97 1.01
C LEU A 126 -9.60 7.35 1.71
N PRO A 127 -9.06 8.42 1.10
CA PRO A 127 -9.08 9.76 1.71
C PRO A 127 -10.48 10.35 1.84
N PHE A 128 -11.41 10.02 0.93
CA PHE A 128 -12.78 10.51 1.04
C PHE A 128 -13.53 9.87 2.20
N ILE A 129 -13.27 8.59 2.51
CA ILE A 129 -13.83 7.92 3.70
C ILE A 129 -13.46 8.69 4.96
N SER A 130 -12.17 8.99 5.15
CA SER A 130 -11.70 9.71 6.35
C SER A 130 -12.21 11.14 6.42
N LEU A 131 -12.38 11.83 5.28
CA LEU A 131 -13.00 13.16 5.25
C LEU A 131 -14.49 13.11 5.60
N THR A 132 -15.23 12.12 5.11
CA THR A 132 -16.66 11.97 5.45
C THR A 132 -16.88 11.63 6.91
N ASP A 133 -15.93 10.91 7.53
CA ASP A 133 -15.94 10.58 8.96
C ASP A 133 -15.83 11.83 9.84
N GLU A 134 -14.87 12.71 9.57
CA GLU A 134 -14.75 14.00 10.26
C GLU A 134 -15.98 14.90 10.03
N VAL A 135 -16.54 14.91 8.82
CA VAL A 135 -17.75 15.71 8.54
C VAL A 135 -18.93 15.21 9.37
N ASN A 136 -19.06 13.89 9.55
CA ASN A 136 -20.07 13.28 10.41
C ASN A 136 -19.90 13.65 11.89
N SER A 137 -18.66 13.82 12.38
CA SER A 137 -18.41 14.18 13.78
C SER A 137 -18.63 15.69 14.09
N VAL A 138 -18.80 16.52 13.06
CA VAL A 138 -18.90 17.99 13.19
C VAL A 138 -20.25 18.58 12.76
N HIS A 139 -20.90 18.05 11.73
CA HIS A 139 -22.07 18.69 11.10
C HIS A 139 -23.42 18.09 11.49
N ILE A 140 -24.47 18.93 11.45
CA ILE A 140 -25.86 18.56 11.76
C ILE A 140 -26.47 17.65 10.67
N ILE A 141 -25.92 17.68 9.45
CA ILE A 141 -26.38 16.83 8.34
C ILE A 141 -25.60 15.50 8.40
N PRO A 142 -26.27 14.35 8.59
CA PRO A 142 -25.58 13.06 8.64
C PRO A 142 -25.12 12.66 7.23
N PHE A 143 -23.81 12.60 7.02
CA PHE A 143 -23.16 12.02 5.86
C PHE A 143 -22.89 10.51 6.04
N GLU A 144 -23.47 9.88 7.07
CA GLU A 144 -23.33 8.45 7.37
C GLU A 144 -23.63 7.54 6.15
N PRO A 145 -24.70 7.77 5.34
CA PRO A 145 -24.93 6.95 4.15
C PRO A 145 -23.81 7.06 3.11
N VAL A 146 -23.18 8.24 3.01
CA VAL A 146 -22.05 8.48 2.09
C VAL A 146 -20.81 7.76 2.60
N TYR A 147 -20.52 7.86 3.90
CA TYR A 147 -19.43 7.12 4.53
C TYR A 147 -19.59 5.61 4.31
N SER A 148 -20.77 5.04 4.62
CA SER A 148 -21.03 3.61 4.42
C SER A 148 -20.89 3.20 2.95
N PHE A 149 -21.41 4.00 2.02
CA PHE A 149 -21.27 3.73 0.59
C PHE A 149 -19.80 3.72 0.14
N LEU A 150 -19.02 4.72 0.55
CA LEU A 150 -17.59 4.82 0.21
C LEU A 150 -16.79 3.66 0.81
N SER A 151 -17.05 3.29 2.07
CA SER A 151 -16.39 2.17 2.75
C SER A 151 -16.69 0.83 2.07
N VAL A 152 -17.95 0.57 1.74
CA VAL A 152 -18.34 -0.64 0.99
C VAL A 152 -17.70 -0.64 -0.41
N CYS A 153 -17.72 0.49 -1.11
CA CYS A 153 -17.10 0.62 -2.42
C CYS A 153 -15.59 0.33 -2.36
N PHE A 154 -14.88 0.92 -1.39
CA PHE A 154 -13.45 0.71 -1.19
C PHE A 154 -13.13 -0.78 -0.94
N VAL A 155 -13.89 -1.44 -0.06
CA VAL A 155 -13.70 -2.87 0.23
C VAL A 155 -13.94 -3.72 -1.03
N LEU A 156 -15.06 -3.53 -1.72
CA LEU A 156 -15.39 -4.32 -2.91
C LEU A 156 -14.38 -4.12 -4.04
N VAL A 157 -13.96 -2.88 -4.27
CA VAL A 157 -12.95 -2.53 -5.28
C VAL A 157 -11.61 -3.18 -4.97
N ASN A 158 -11.17 -3.17 -3.70
CA ASN A 158 -9.93 -3.80 -3.28
C ASN A 158 -9.99 -5.33 -3.32
N LEU A 159 -11.13 -5.93 -2.98
CA LEU A 159 -11.33 -7.38 -3.13
C LEU A 159 -11.29 -7.79 -4.60
N ALA A 160 -11.97 -7.04 -5.47
CA ALA A 160 -11.94 -7.30 -6.91
C ALA A 160 -10.51 -7.14 -7.47
N TRP A 161 -9.82 -6.07 -7.12
CA TRP A 161 -8.44 -5.82 -7.53
C TRP A 161 -7.49 -6.92 -7.02
N GLY A 162 -7.57 -7.24 -5.73
CA GLY A 162 -6.75 -8.27 -5.09
C GLY A 162 -7.00 -9.65 -5.68
N SER A 163 -8.25 -10.01 -5.99
CA SER A 163 -8.61 -11.26 -6.68
C SER A 163 -8.02 -11.34 -8.09
N LEU A 164 -8.07 -10.24 -8.86
CA LEU A 164 -7.46 -10.15 -10.18
C LEU A 164 -5.95 -10.39 -10.10
N VAL A 165 -5.25 -9.68 -9.21
CA VAL A 165 -3.79 -9.81 -9.05
C VAL A 165 -3.40 -11.17 -8.49
N TYR A 166 -4.11 -11.68 -7.50
CA TYR A 166 -3.88 -13.01 -6.94
C TYR A 166 -4.02 -14.10 -8.00
N SER A 167 -5.02 -14.00 -8.89
CA SER A 167 -5.18 -14.94 -10.01
C SER A 167 -3.99 -14.93 -10.97
N LEU A 168 -3.35 -13.77 -11.19
CA LEU A 168 -2.15 -13.65 -12.03
C LEU A 168 -0.91 -14.23 -11.35
N ILE A 169 -0.78 -14.01 -10.04
CA ILE A 169 0.26 -14.63 -9.22
C ILE A 169 0.09 -16.16 -9.24
N LEU A 170 -1.13 -16.66 -9.07
CA LEU A 170 -1.42 -18.10 -9.12
C LEU A 170 -1.05 -18.71 -10.47
N LYS A 171 -1.36 -18.03 -11.58
CA LYS A 171 -1.02 -18.48 -12.94
C LYS A 171 0.50 -18.53 -13.18
N SER A 172 1.27 -17.65 -12.54
CA SER A 172 2.74 -17.60 -12.69
C SER A 172 3.49 -18.51 -11.71
N ARG A 173 2.79 -19.27 -10.86
CA ARG A 173 3.35 -20.12 -9.79
C ARG A 173 4.43 -21.11 -10.23
N SER A 174 4.31 -21.68 -11.44
CA SER A 174 5.30 -22.64 -11.96
C SER A 174 6.69 -22.01 -12.17
N THR A 175 6.73 -20.69 -12.37
CA THR A 175 7.96 -19.93 -12.64
C THR A 175 8.59 -19.32 -11.40
N PHE A 176 8.06 -19.62 -10.20
CA PHE A 176 8.54 -19.03 -8.96
C PHE A 176 9.91 -19.56 -8.54
N ASN A 177 10.79 -18.62 -8.21
CA ASN A 177 12.03 -18.92 -7.50
C ASN A 177 11.75 -19.30 -6.03
N VAL A 178 12.78 -19.75 -5.29
CA VAL A 178 12.64 -20.21 -3.90
C VAL A 178 12.05 -19.12 -2.99
N GLN A 179 12.43 -17.87 -3.22
CA GLN A 179 11.98 -16.74 -2.40
C GLN A 179 10.53 -16.34 -2.69
N GLU A 180 10.12 -16.31 -3.94
CA GLU A 180 8.74 -16.07 -4.38
C GLU A 180 7.80 -17.16 -3.86
N ARG A 181 8.26 -18.42 -3.80
CA ARG A 181 7.48 -19.49 -3.17
C ARG A 181 7.25 -19.23 -1.68
N ARG A 182 8.26 -18.73 -0.96
CA ARG A 182 8.11 -18.33 0.45
C ARG A 182 7.12 -17.17 0.60
N TRP A 183 7.24 -16.14 -0.24
CA TRP A 183 6.29 -15.02 -0.23
C TRP A 183 4.88 -15.43 -0.64
N PHE A 184 4.73 -16.40 -1.53
CA PHE A 184 3.43 -16.94 -1.91
C PHE A 184 2.75 -17.68 -0.76
N PHE A 185 3.53 -18.45 0.03
CA PHE A 185 3.04 -19.04 1.27
C PHE A 185 2.61 -17.97 2.27
N ILE A 186 3.43 -16.93 2.48
CA ILE A 186 3.11 -15.80 3.36
C ILE A 186 1.83 -15.09 2.91
N LEU A 187 1.70 -14.79 1.60
CA LEU A 187 0.51 -14.17 1.03
C LEU A 187 -0.74 -15.03 1.28
N THR A 188 -0.65 -16.33 1.03
CA THR A 188 -1.78 -17.25 1.24
C THR A 188 -2.16 -17.33 2.72
N LEU A 189 -1.17 -17.35 3.62
CA LEU A 189 -1.40 -17.32 5.07
C LEU A 189 -2.08 -16.00 5.49
N PHE A 190 -1.60 -14.86 4.99
CA PHE A 190 -2.18 -13.55 5.29
C PHE A 190 -3.61 -13.42 4.79
N LEU A 191 -3.90 -13.86 3.56
CA LEU A 191 -5.26 -13.86 3.01
C LEU A 191 -6.18 -14.82 3.78
N GLY A 192 -5.69 -16.01 4.15
CA GLY A 192 -6.44 -16.96 4.96
C GLY A 192 -6.77 -16.41 6.35
N LEU A 193 -5.78 -15.79 7.02
CA LEU A 193 -5.95 -15.15 8.31
C LEU A 193 -6.90 -13.95 8.22
N PHE A 194 -6.76 -13.11 7.18
CA PHE A 194 -7.66 -11.98 6.93
C PHE A 194 -9.11 -12.44 6.75
N ALA A 195 -9.35 -13.47 5.93
CA ALA A 195 -10.68 -14.02 5.72
C ALA A 195 -11.26 -14.64 7.00
N PHE A 196 -10.44 -15.37 7.76
CA PHE A 196 -10.85 -15.97 9.03
C PHE A 196 -11.25 -14.90 10.07
N LEU A 197 -10.42 -13.88 10.26
CA LEU A 197 -10.71 -12.79 11.20
C LEU A 197 -11.91 -11.95 10.74
N SER A 198 -12.05 -11.69 9.43
CA SER A 198 -13.22 -10.98 8.90
C SER A 198 -14.52 -11.76 9.17
N LEU A 199 -14.48 -13.10 9.05
CA LEU A 199 -15.62 -13.95 9.38
C LEU A 199 -15.93 -13.91 10.88
N ILE A 200 -14.90 -13.93 11.73
CA ILE A 200 -15.07 -13.77 13.19
C ILE A 200 -15.76 -12.44 13.49
N THR A 201 -15.24 -11.32 12.97
CA THR A 201 -15.84 -10.00 13.20
C THR A 201 -17.28 -9.92 12.69
N LEU A 202 -17.62 -10.56 11.57
CA LEU A 202 -19.01 -10.63 11.09
C LEU A 202 -19.92 -11.46 12.01
N ILE A 203 -19.40 -12.54 12.59
CA ILE A 203 -20.13 -13.35 13.57
C ILE A 203 -20.29 -12.56 14.86
N GLU A 204 -19.22 -11.96 15.38
CA GLU A 204 -19.24 -11.09 16.55
C GLU A 204 -20.24 -9.97 16.35
N TRP A 205 -20.26 -9.26 15.22
CA TRP A 205 -21.20 -8.16 14.99
C TRP A 205 -22.67 -8.60 15.00
N ASN A 206 -22.97 -9.81 14.49
CA ASN A 206 -24.32 -10.37 14.54
C ASN A 206 -24.73 -10.84 15.95
N TRP A 207 -23.77 -11.19 16.81
CA TRP A 207 -24.01 -11.81 18.12
C TRP A 207 -23.66 -10.92 19.31
N ALA A 208 -22.93 -9.83 19.12
CA ALA A 208 -22.46 -8.89 20.15
C ALA A 208 -23.63 -8.15 20.82
N TYR A 209 -24.77 -8.03 20.12
CA TYR A 209 -26.02 -7.52 20.69
C TYR A 209 -26.92 -8.62 21.29
N SER A 210 -26.50 -9.88 21.24
CA SER A 210 -27.14 -10.97 21.98
C SER A 210 -26.50 -11.10 23.36
N THR A 211 -27.30 -11.30 24.39
CA THR A 211 -27.02 -11.19 25.83
C THR A 211 -25.93 -12.10 26.41
N SER A 212 -25.09 -12.74 25.59
CA SER A 212 -24.07 -13.70 26.00
C SER A 212 -22.65 -13.11 25.84
N SER A 213 -22.19 -12.31 26.81
CA SER A 213 -20.76 -12.02 26.90
C SER A 213 -20.03 -13.28 27.40
N ASN A 214 -19.09 -13.76 26.59
CA ASN A 214 -18.24 -14.91 26.91
C ASN A 214 -16.78 -14.51 26.71
N ALA A 215 -15.83 -15.33 27.17
CA ALA A 215 -14.39 -15.02 27.02
C ALA A 215 -13.95 -14.80 25.55
N PHE A 216 -14.71 -15.35 24.59
CA PHE A 216 -14.47 -15.21 23.14
C PHE A 216 -15.34 -14.17 22.44
N ILE A 217 -16.35 -13.61 23.12
CA ILE A 217 -17.28 -12.61 22.57
C ILE A 217 -17.35 -11.50 23.62
N ASN A 218 -16.39 -10.59 23.56
CA ASN A 218 -16.32 -9.40 24.39
C ASN A 218 -15.65 -8.25 23.61
N GLU A 219 -15.86 -7.02 24.08
CA GLU A 219 -15.40 -5.79 23.43
C GLU A 219 -13.87 -5.76 23.20
N ASN A 220 -13.09 -6.35 24.11
CA ASN A 220 -11.63 -6.42 23.97
C ASN A 220 -11.20 -7.43 22.90
N ALA A 221 -11.90 -8.55 22.74
CA ALA A 221 -11.65 -9.54 21.71
C ALA A 221 -11.97 -8.95 20.31
N GLU A 222 -13.08 -8.22 20.20
CA GLU A 222 -13.46 -7.48 19.00
C GLU A 222 -12.39 -6.44 18.62
N ALA A 223 -11.95 -5.63 19.60
CA ALA A 223 -10.88 -4.65 19.38
C ALA A 223 -9.57 -5.31 18.92
N ILE A 224 -9.13 -6.40 19.57
CA ILE A 224 -7.94 -7.14 19.16
C ILE A 224 -8.09 -7.65 17.72
N CYS A 225 -9.25 -8.22 17.37
CA CYS A 225 -9.51 -8.73 16.03
C CYS A 225 -9.42 -7.61 14.98
N GLU A 226 -10.05 -6.46 15.24
CA GLU A 226 -10.00 -5.28 14.37
C GLU A 226 -8.57 -4.75 14.20
N TRP A 227 -7.80 -4.59 15.29
CA TRP A 227 -6.41 -4.13 15.22
C TRP A 227 -5.50 -5.09 14.45
N ILE A 228 -5.73 -6.41 14.56
CA ILE A 228 -5.01 -7.40 13.75
C ILE A 228 -5.41 -7.29 12.28
N LEU A 229 -6.70 -7.15 11.96
CA LEU A 229 -7.19 -6.94 10.60
C LEU A 229 -6.60 -5.69 9.95
N VAL A 230 -6.56 -4.58 10.68
CA VAL A 230 -5.93 -3.33 10.25
C VAL A 230 -4.44 -3.55 9.97
N THR A 231 -3.73 -4.22 10.86
CA THR A 231 -2.29 -4.50 10.68
C THR A 231 -2.02 -5.38 9.48
N ILE A 232 -2.80 -6.46 9.29
CA ILE A 232 -2.70 -7.32 8.11
C ILE A 232 -2.96 -6.52 6.83
N SER A 233 -3.96 -5.63 6.85
CA SER A 233 -4.30 -4.74 5.72
C SER A 233 -3.16 -3.80 5.36
N ILE A 234 -2.45 -3.26 6.36
CA ILE A 234 -1.29 -2.38 6.15
C ILE A 234 -0.12 -3.15 5.50
N PHE A 235 0.08 -4.42 5.88
CA PHE A 235 1.18 -5.26 5.37
C PHE A 235 0.85 -6.09 4.12
N LEU A 236 -0.41 -6.14 3.68
CA LEU A 236 -0.79 -6.80 2.43
C LEU A 236 -0.12 -6.16 1.20
N PRO A 237 -0.11 -4.83 1.02
CA PRO A 237 0.57 -4.19 -0.10
C PRO A 237 2.05 -4.56 -0.30
N PRO A 238 2.93 -4.48 0.71
CA PRO A 238 4.33 -4.86 0.52
C PRO A 238 4.49 -6.35 0.22
N ILE A 239 3.59 -7.23 0.68
CA ILE A 239 3.60 -8.65 0.31
C ILE A 239 3.27 -8.83 -1.17
N PHE A 240 2.24 -8.14 -1.69
CA PHE A 240 1.94 -8.15 -3.12
C PHE A 240 3.10 -7.62 -3.97
N CYS A 241 3.77 -6.56 -3.52
CA CYS A 241 4.91 -6.00 -4.24
C CYS A 241 6.08 -6.97 -4.41
N GLN A 242 6.19 -8.04 -3.59
CA GLN A 242 7.25 -9.04 -3.75
C GLN A 242 7.17 -9.82 -5.06
N PHE A 243 6.01 -9.80 -5.71
CA PHE A 243 5.80 -10.45 -7.01
C PHE A 243 6.07 -9.53 -8.20
N PHE A 244 6.31 -8.22 -7.98
CA PHE A 244 6.56 -7.25 -9.05
C PHE A 244 8.04 -7.25 -9.43
N ARG A 245 8.50 -8.29 -10.14
CA ARG A 245 9.92 -8.48 -10.49
C ARG A 245 10.50 -7.24 -11.16
N GLY A 246 11.66 -6.80 -10.67
CA GLY A 246 12.47 -5.77 -11.33
C GLY A 246 11.80 -4.39 -11.40
N PHE A 247 10.72 -4.15 -10.64
CA PHE A 247 10.11 -2.82 -10.56
C PHE A 247 11.01 -1.90 -9.74
N MET A 248 11.97 -1.29 -10.44
CA MET A 248 12.83 -0.25 -9.94
C MET A 248 12.36 1.08 -10.51
N LEU A 249 12.12 2.04 -9.64
CA LEU A 249 11.77 3.38 -10.07
C LEU A 249 13.07 4.16 -10.27
N SER A 250 13.39 4.48 -11.52
CA SER A 250 14.65 5.10 -11.92
C SER A 250 14.47 6.56 -12.34
N PHE A 251 15.21 7.47 -11.72
CA PHE A 251 15.31 8.87 -12.11
C PHE A 251 16.68 9.13 -12.73
N ALA A 252 16.71 9.69 -13.94
CA ALA A 252 17.95 10.14 -14.56
C ALA A 252 18.05 11.67 -14.47
N VAL A 253 19.06 12.16 -13.76
CA VAL A 253 19.39 13.59 -13.73
C VAL A 253 20.54 13.81 -14.71
N SER A 254 20.28 14.58 -15.77
CA SER A 254 21.36 15.04 -16.64
C SER A 254 22.08 16.19 -15.95
N SER A 255 23.34 15.97 -15.56
CA SER A 255 24.22 17.07 -15.19
C SER A 255 24.37 17.99 -16.39
N GLY A 256 23.89 19.23 -16.30
CA GLY A 256 23.94 20.23 -17.37
C GLY A 256 25.36 20.61 -17.82
N ARG A 257 26.41 20.01 -17.24
CA ARG A 257 27.82 20.27 -17.58
C ARG A 257 28.21 19.73 -18.96
N SER A 258 27.61 18.60 -19.39
CA SER A 258 27.95 18.01 -20.71
C SER A 258 27.43 18.82 -21.90
N ARG A 259 26.35 19.61 -21.73
CA ARG A 259 25.86 20.51 -22.80
C ARG A 259 26.74 21.74 -23.00
N SER A 260 27.49 22.17 -21.98
CA SER A 260 28.40 23.30 -22.10
C SER A 260 29.71 22.87 -22.76
N GLU A 261 30.26 21.73 -22.35
CA GLU A 261 31.50 21.18 -22.94
C GLU A 261 31.28 20.67 -24.37
N GLU A 262 30.10 20.10 -24.70
CA GLU A 262 29.78 19.69 -26.08
C GLU A 262 29.45 20.89 -26.99
N LYS A 263 28.97 22.01 -26.43
CA LYS A 263 28.85 23.28 -27.16
C LYS A 263 30.21 23.93 -27.36
N GLU A 264 31.04 24.05 -26.33
CA GLU A 264 32.41 24.58 -26.46
C GLU A 264 33.25 23.75 -27.43
N ALA A 265 33.18 22.42 -27.39
CA ALA A 265 33.89 21.57 -28.33
C ALA A 265 33.39 21.74 -29.78
N LYS A 266 32.06 21.83 -29.99
CA LYS A 266 31.49 22.08 -31.33
C LYS A 266 31.76 23.49 -31.83
N ASP A 267 31.77 24.49 -30.95
CA ASP A 267 32.04 25.88 -31.30
C ASP A 267 33.53 26.09 -31.63
N VAL A 268 34.45 25.36 -30.97
CA VAL A 268 35.89 25.33 -31.30
C VAL A 268 36.16 24.55 -32.60
N GLU A 269 35.44 23.46 -32.85
CA GLU A 269 35.53 22.69 -34.10
C GLU A 269 34.96 23.48 -35.30
N LEU A 270 33.88 24.25 -35.09
CA LEU A 270 33.33 25.14 -36.12
C LEU A 270 34.25 26.35 -36.41
N ALA A 271 34.91 26.89 -35.39
CA ALA A 271 35.86 27.99 -35.52
C ALA A 271 37.18 27.59 -36.20
N THR A 272 37.53 26.30 -36.19
CA THR A 272 38.73 25.78 -36.87
C THR A 272 38.47 25.33 -38.31
N LEU A 273 37.19 25.15 -38.69
CA LEU A 273 36.76 24.79 -40.05
C LEU A 273 36.41 26.01 -40.95
N ASN A 274 36.34 27.22 -40.38
CA ASN A 274 36.16 28.49 -41.12
C ASN A 274 37.21 29.53 -40.67
N PRO A 275 38.45 29.49 -41.21
CA PRO A 275 39.39 30.61 -41.06
C PRO A 275 38.96 31.86 -41.83
#